data_AF-A0A6P4YXZ0-F1
#
_entry.id   AF-A0A6P4YXZ0-F1
#
_cell.length_a   1.000
_cell.length_b   1.000
_cell.length_c   1.000
_cell.angle_alpha   90.00
_cell.angle_beta   90.00
_cell.angle_gamma   90.00
#
_symmetry.space_group_name_H-M   'P 1'
#
loop_
_entity.id
_entity.type
_entity.pdbx_description
1 polymer ?
#
loop_
_entity_poly.entity_id
_entity_poly.type
_entity_poly.pdbx_seq_one_letter_code
_entity_poly.pdbx_strand_id
1 'polypeptide(L)'
;MPFCDFVDGDLLVVKAIFFFFFSGAACIYPYVSVYMKQVGLLPSQIGLIKSAGNFMSIIIKPVLGSIADKTGRSKLVAVLTVMTASALLFSMLFIPPVPSTTTSRATREQSHLADQDKSDGNTKDTQSWFSLTFWLFFWIFFLSHGVYWSSVSQVEAASYQTIKRKGRGQFGRQRLFGSVGFSIFAFVSGFAMDTFTDWTKAENQGKRTSVETTGNKTKTDYSVAFYMFLTFM
;
A
#
# COMPACT_ATOMS: atom_id res chain seq x y z
N MET A 1 -20.06 43.12 7.34
CA MET A 1 -19.86 41.66 7.24
C MET A 1 -20.34 41.21 5.87
N PRO A 2 -19.55 40.46 5.08
CA PRO A 2 -20.11 39.67 4.01
C PRO A 2 -19.79 38.18 4.25
N PHE A 3 -20.75 37.49 4.84
CA PHE A 3 -20.89 36.04 4.76
C PHE A 3 -21.61 35.74 3.44
N CYS A 4 -20.90 35.66 2.30
CA CYS A 4 -21.42 35.08 1.03
C CYS A 4 -20.41 35.10 -0.15
N ASP A 5 -19.17 34.64 0.05
CA ASP A 5 -18.36 34.09 -1.06
C ASP A 5 -18.26 32.58 -0.83
N PHE A 6 -19.32 31.88 -1.24
CA PHE A 6 -19.63 30.51 -0.87
C PHE A 6 -18.79 29.52 -1.71
N VAL A 7 -17.70 29.03 -1.11
CA VAL A 7 -16.84 27.91 -1.56
C VAL A 7 -16.02 28.18 -2.84
N ASP A 8 -14.75 28.54 -2.63
CA ASP A 8 -13.73 28.52 -3.68
C ASP A 8 -13.57 27.12 -4.30
N GLY A 9 -13.96 26.95 -5.57
CA GLY A 9 -13.85 25.68 -6.29
C GLY A 9 -12.45 25.07 -6.25
N ASP A 10 -11.40 25.86 -6.45
CA ASP A 10 -10.01 25.36 -6.35
C ASP A 10 -9.64 24.82 -4.97
N LEU A 11 -10.19 25.42 -3.91
CA LEU A 11 -9.92 25.02 -2.54
C LEU A 11 -10.71 23.75 -2.21
N LEU A 12 -11.93 23.63 -2.74
CA LEU A 12 -12.71 22.40 -2.65
C LEU A 12 -12.02 21.23 -3.37
N VAL A 13 -11.49 21.46 -4.58
CA VAL A 13 -10.73 20.44 -5.33
C VAL A 13 -9.53 19.96 -4.53
N VAL A 14 -8.80 20.87 -3.87
CA VAL A 14 -7.68 20.51 -2.99
C VAL A 14 -8.12 19.62 -1.82
N LYS A 15 -9.23 19.95 -1.15
CA LYS A 15 -9.79 19.12 -0.07
C LYS A 15 -10.15 17.73 -0.57
N ALA A 16 -10.81 17.65 -1.72
CA ALA A 16 -11.21 16.39 -2.32
C ALA A 16 -9.98 15.52 -2.63
N ILE A 17 -8.95 16.10 -3.25
CA ILE A 17 -7.69 15.38 -3.53
C ILE A 17 -7.09 14.82 -2.24
N PHE A 18 -6.99 15.61 -1.17
CA PHE A 18 -6.48 15.11 0.12
C PHE A 18 -7.37 14.01 0.71
N PHE A 19 -8.69 14.21 0.68
CA PHE A 19 -9.64 13.24 1.22
C PHE A 19 -9.52 11.89 0.52
N PHE A 20 -9.60 11.85 -0.81
CA PHE A 20 -9.54 10.60 -1.57
C PHE A 20 -8.16 9.95 -1.48
N PHE A 21 -7.08 10.73 -1.56
CA PHE A 21 -5.72 10.23 -1.44
C PHE A 21 -5.48 9.49 -0.11
N PHE A 22 -5.83 10.13 1.01
CA PHE A 22 -5.63 9.51 2.32
C PHE A 22 -6.63 8.38 2.60
N SER A 23 -7.84 8.44 2.03
CA SER A 23 -8.82 7.37 2.10
C SER A 23 -8.33 6.10 1.39
N GLY A 24 -7.80 6.24 0.16
CA GLY A 24 -7.17 5.13 -0.56
C GLY A 24 -6.00 4.52 0.24
N ALA A 25 -5.13 5.36 0.80
CA ALA A 25 -4.02 4.91 1.65
C ALA A 25 -4.50 4.00 2.81
N ALA A 26 -5.59 4.39 3.47
CA ALA A 26 -6.17 3.64 4.58
C ALA A 26 -6.67 2.24 4.14
N CYS A 27 -7.24 2.15 2.95
CA CYS A 27 -7.78 0.91 2.40
C CYS A 27 -6.73 -0.11 1.97
N ILE A 28 -5.48 0.29 1.67
CA ILE A 28 -4.48 -0.62 1.07
C ILE A 28 -3.31 -0.95 1.98
N TYR A 29 -2.72 0.04 2.66
CA TYR A 29 -1.47 -0.15 3.40
C TYR A 29 -1.47 -1.20 4.52
N PRO A 30 -2.56 -1.36 5.32
CA PRO A 30 -2.57 -2.42 6.33
C PRO A 30 -2.55 -3.81 5.70
N TYR A 31 -3.22 -3.98 4.56
CA TYR A 31 -3.41 -5.29 3.93
C TYR A 31 -2.24 -5.73 3.06
N VAL A 32 -1.45 -4.82 2.48
CA VAL A 32 -0.29 -5.18 1.63
C VAL A 32 0.71 -6.08 2.37
N SER A 33 1.00 -5.80 3.65
CA SER A 33 1.90 -6.65 4.44
C SER A 33 1.32 -8.05 4.66
N VAL A 34 0.01 -8.14 4.86
CA VAL A 34 -0.64 -9.42 5.10
C VAL A 34 -0.74 -10.22 3.80
N TYR A 35 -1.01 -9.54 2.67
CA TYR A 35 -0.96 -10.12 1.33
C TYR A 35 0.42 -10.70 1.00
N MET A 36 1.51 -9.95 1.21
CA MET A 36 2.88 -10.49 0.98
C MET A 36 3.16 -11.74 1.81
N LYS A 37 2.72 -11.78 3.07
CA LYS A 37 2.82 -12.97 3.93
C LYS A 37 2.04 -14.14 3.37
N GLN A 38 0.86 -13.89 2.79
CA GLN A 38 0.07 -14.93 2.14
C GLN A 38 0.70 -15.47 0.87
N VAL A 39 1.34 -14.62 0.08
CA VAL A 39 2.03 -15.05 -1.15
C VAL A 39 3.29 -15.89 -0.82
N GLY A 40 3.70 -15.93 0.46
CA GLY A 40 4.72 -16.84 0.99
C GLY A 40 6.02 -16.16 1.39
N LEU A 41 6.06 -14.82 1.43
CA LEU A 41 7.23 -14.06 1.90
C LEU A 41 7.39 -14.18 3.42
N LEU A 42 8.64 -14.23 3.87
CA LEU A 42 8.98 -14.27 5.29
C LEU A 42 8.76 -12.89 5.94
N PRO A 43 8.41 -12.82 7.24
CA PRO A 43 8.23 -11.55 7.94
C PRO A 43 9.45 -10.63 7.87
N SER A 44 10.66 -11.19 7.92
CA SER A 44 11.92 -10.45 7.77
C SER A 44 12.08 -9.80 6.38
N GLN A 45 11.69 -10.52 5.32
CA GLN A 45 11.70 -10.00 3.94
C GLN A 45 10.68 -8.87 3.75
N ILE A 46 9.48 -9.03 4.33
CA ILE A 46 8.44 -8.00 4.28
C ILE A 46 8.91 -6.74 5.00
N GLY A 47 9.56 -6.90 6.16
CA GLY A 47 10.20 -5.80 6.89
C GLY A 47 11.25 -5.08 6.05
N LEU A 48 12.09 -5.83 5.33
CA LEU A 48 13.11 -5.28 4.44
C LEU A 48 12.51 -4.52 3.24
N ILE A 49 11.49 -5.07 2.60
CA ILE A 49 10.79 -4.41 1.48
C ILE A 49 10.15 -3.10 1.95
N LYS A 50 9.46 -3.13 3.10
CA LYS A 50 8.79 -1.94 3.65
C LYS A 50 9.78 -0.89 4.14
N SER A 51 10.91 -1.28 4.73
CA SER A 51 11.93 -0.33 5.20
C SER A 51 12.67 0.32 4.02
N ALA A 52 13.05 -0.46 3.00
CA ALA A 52 13.71 0.04 1.79
C ALA A 52 12.88 1.11 1.06
N GLY A 53 11.55 0.97 1.03
CA GLY A 53 10.65 1.92 0.40
C GLY A 53 10.69 3.34 0.98
N ASN A 54 11.10 3.52 2.24
CA ASN A 54 11.24 4.85 2.86
C ASN A 54 12.48 5.59 2.33
N PHE A 55 13.58 4.87 2.07
CA PHE A 55 14.82 5.47 1.55
C PHE A 55 14.64 5.99 0.12
N MET A 56 13.91 5.27 -0.73
CA MET A 56 13.74 5.69 -2.13
C MET A 56 12.92 6.97 -2.28
N SER A 57 12.02 7.23 -1.33
CA SER A 57 11.27 8.49 -1.33
C SER A 57 12.19 9.71 -1.29
N ILE A 58 13.40 9.59 -0.73
CA ILE A 58 14.40 10.67 -0.71
C ILE A 58 14.85 11.04 -2.13
N ILE A 59 14.94 10.08 -3.04
CA ILE A 59 15.41 10.28 -4.43
C ILE A 59 14.23 10.63 -5.35
N ILE A 60 13.10 9.93 -5.21
CA ILE A 60 11.94 10.12 -6.09
C ILE A 60 11.26 11.47 -5.85
N LYS A 61 11.26 12.00 -4.61
CA LYS A 61 10.65 13.30 -4.28
C LYS A 61 11.27 14.47 -5.06
N PRO A 62 12.60 14.69 -5.06
CA PRO A 62 13.23 15.72 -5.90
C PRO A 62 12.96 15.55 -7.39
N VAL A 63 13.01 14.33 -7.92
CA VAL A 63 12.79 14.06 -9.35
C VAL A 63 11.38 14.44 -9.77
N LEU A 64 10.36 13.93 -9.07
CA LEU A 64 8.97 14.24 -9.38
C LEU A 64 8.60 15.68 -9.03
N GLY A 65 9.20 16.27 -7.98
CA GLY A 65 9.07 17.69 -7.66
C GLY A 65 9.59 18.58 -8.79
N SER A 66 10.79 18.28 -9.32
CA SER A 66 11.35 19.00 -10.47
C SER A 66 10.45 18.89 -11.71
N ILE A 67 9.83 17.73 -11.95
CA ILE A 67 8.87 17.54 -13.05
C ILE A 67 7.59 18.36 -12.81
N ALA A 68 7.07 18.37 -11.58
CA ALA A 68 5.89 19.15 -11.21
C ALA A 68 6.14 20.67 -11.37
N ASP A 69 7.35 21.13 -11.08
CA ASP A 69 7.74 22.54 -11.22
C ASP A 69 7.93 22.91 -12.70
N LYS A 70 8.60 22.07 -13.50
CA LYS A 70 8.80 22.31 -14.95
C LYS A 70 7.51 22.35 -15.75
N THR A 71 6.52 21.55 -15.37
CA THR A 71 5.22 21.50 -16.07
C THR A 71 4.29 22.65 -15.69
N GLY A 72 4.55 23.36 -14.59
CA GLY A 72 3.68 24.43 -14.08
C GLY A 72 2.26 23.97 -13.70
N ARG A 73 2.01 22.65 -13.72
CA ARG A 73 0.70 22.00 -13.51
C ARG A 73 0.80 20.95 -12.41
N SER A 74 1.30 21.34 -11.25
CA SER A 74 1.61 20.43 -10.12
C SER A 74 0.41 19.57 -9.70
N LYS A 75 -0.84 20.07 -9.83
CA LYS A 75 -2.06 19.28 -9.59
C LYS A 75 -2.20 18.10 -10.56
N LEU A 76 -1.95 18.34 -11.85
CA LEU A 76 -2.03 17.30 -12.89
C LEU A 76 -0.93 16.26 -12.69
N VAL A 77 0.30 16.69 -12.39
CA VAL A 77 1.41 15.76 -12.13
C VAL A 77 1.14 14.91 -10.89
N ALA A 78 0.55 15.50 -9.84
CA ALA A 78 0.11 14.73 -8.67
C ALA A 78 -0.92 13.66 -9.04
N VAL A 79 -1.95 13.99 -9.83
CA VAL A 79 -2.94 13.00 -10.28
C VAL A 79 -2.28 11.89 -11.12
N LEU A 80 -1.44 12.24 -12.09
CA LEU A 80 -0.75 11.25 -12.95
C LEU A 80 0.17 10.31 -12.16
N THR A 81 0.85 10.83 -11.13
CA THR A 81 1.71 10.01 -10.27
C THR A 81 0.89 9.08 -9.37
N VAL A 82 -0.27 9.52 -8.87
CA VAL A 82 -1.22 8.67 -8.13
C VAL A 82 -1.78 7.55 -9.01
N MET A 83 -2.16 7.86 -10.26
CA MET A 83 -2.66 6.84 -11.20
C MET A 83 -1.57 5.80 -11.50
N THR A 84 -0.33 6.26 -11.74
CA THR A 84 0.82 5.36 -11.95
C THR A 84 1.09 4.49 -10.71
N ALA A 85 1.07 5.07 -9.51
CA ALA A 85 1.24 4.31 -8.27
C ALA A 85 0.13 3.27 -8.07
N SER A 86 -1.11 3.62 -8.39
CA SER A 86 -2.26 2.72 -8.28
C SER A 86 -2.16 1.55 -9.27
N ALA A 87 -1.72 1.82 -10.51
CA ALA A 87 -1.44 0.77 -11.49
C ALA A 87 -0.31 -0.18 -11.04
N LEU A 88 0.74 0.35 -10.42
CA LEU A 88 1.83 -0.45 -9.86
C LEU A 88 1.37 -1.31 -8.67
N LEU A 89 0.54 -0.78 -7.77
CA LEU A 89 -0.07 -1.56 -6.68
C LEU A 89 -0.94 -2.68 -7.24
N PHE A 90 -1.76 -2.40 -8.25
CA PHE A 90 -2.59 -3.42 -8.88
C PHE A 90 -1.76 -4.51 -9.56
N SER A 91 -0.62 -4.15 -10.16
CA SER A 91 0.32 -5.10 -10.75
C SER A 91 0.83 -6.16 -9.75
N MET A 92 0.85 -5.85 -8.45
CA MET A 92 1.23 -6.83 -7.41
C MET A 92 0.32 -8.05 -7.34
N LEU A 93 -0.91 -7.93 -7.85
CA LEU A 93 -1.86 -9.04 -7.87
C LEU A 93 -1.41 -10.17 -8.82
N PHE A 94 -0.63 -9.83 -9.85
CA PHE A 94 -0.15 -10.80 -10.86
C PHE A 94 1.14 -11.51 -10.45
N ILE A 95 1.70 -11.21 -9.27
CA ILE A 95 2.95 -11.82 -8.82
C ILE A 95 2.69 -13.27 -8.37
N PRO A 96 3.41 -14.27 -8.93
CA PRO A 96 3.18 -15.67 -8.60
C PRO A 96 3.60 -15.98 -7.15
N PRO A 97 2.86 -16.91 -6.48
CA PRO A 97 3.20 -17.34 -5.13
C PRO A 97 4.53 -18.08 -5.06
N VAL A 98 5.21 -17.94 -3.93
CA VAL A 98 6.46 -18.66 -3.67
C VAL A 98 6.13 -20.16 -3.53
N PRO A 99 6.85 -21.05 -4.23
CA PRO A 99 6.66 -22.50 -4.08
C PRO A 99 6.76 -22.95 -2.61
N SER A 100 5.80 -23.75 -2.15
CA SER A 100 5.61 -24.17 -0.76
C SER A 100 6.78 -24.95 -0.16
N THR A 101 7.58 -25.61 -0.99
CA THR A 101 8.82 -26.30 -0.62
C THR A 101 9.87 -25.36 -0.04
N THR A 102 9.96 -24.13 -0.57
CA THR A 102 10.96 -23.13 -0.15
C THR A 102 10.60 -22.51 1.21
N THR A 103 9.31 -22.20 1.43
CA THR A 103 8.85 -21.54 2.66
C THR A 103 8.96 -22.43 3.90
N SER A 104 8.64 -23.73 3.80
CA SER A 104 8.74 -24.66 4.94
C SER A 104 10.17 -24.86 5.41
N ARG A 105 11.13 -24.94 4.48
CA ARG A 105 12.55 -25.08 4.84
C ARG A 105 13.11 -23.78 5.41
N ALA A 106 12.80 -22.62 4.82
CA ALA A 106 13.28 -21.32 5.30
C ALA A 106 12.73 -20.92 6.68
N THR A 107 11.45 -21.26 6.96
CA THR A 107 10.85 -21.03 8.28
C THR A 107 11.48 -21.96 9.33
N ARG A 108 11.75 -23.22 8.96
CA ARG A 108 12.42 -24.21 9.81
C ARG A 108 13.89 -23.83 10.07
N GLU A 109 14.59 -23.32 9.07
CA GLU A 109 15.97 -22.80 9.19
C GLU A 109 16.02 -21.58 10.11
N GLN A 110 15.09 -20.62 10.00
CA GLN A 110 15.06 -19.46 10.90
C GLN A 110 14.77 -19.84 12.36
N SER A 111 13.94 -20.86 12.62
CA SER A 111 13.75 -21.37 13.98
C SER A 111 14.98 -22.10 14.51
N HIS A 112 15.72 -22.82 13.65
CA HIS A 112 16.96 -23.48 14.05
C HIS A 112 18.13 -22.49 14.22
N LEU A 113 18.17 -21.37 13.47
CA LEU A 113 19.18 -20.30 13.64
C LEU A 113 18.98 -19.46 14.91
N ALA A 114 17.80 -19.49 15.52
CA ALA A 114 17.59 -18.93 16.85
C ALA A 114 18.15 -19.83 17.98
N ASP A 115 18.44 -21.10 17.68
CA ASP A 115 19.01 -22.10 18.61
C ASP A 115 20.45 -22.54 18.26
N GLN A 116 20.88 -22.41 16.99
CA GLN A 116 22.22 -22.75 16.51
C GLN A 116 23.10 -21.48 16.36
N ASP A 117 23.53 -20.90 17.47
CA ASP A 117 24.75 -20.08 17.52
C ASP A 117 26.02 -20.94 17.67
N LYS A 118 25.92 -22.27 17.55
CA LYS A 118 27.09 -23.14 17.55
C LYS A 118 26.94 -24.28 16.55
N SER A 119 28.01 -24.41 15.78
CA SER A 119 28.43 -25.56 15.01
C SER A 119 27.93 -25.65 13.54
N ASP A 120 28.94 -25.49 12.70
CA ASP A 120 29.24 -26.34 11.55
C ASP A 120 28.88 -25.79 10.17
N GLY A 121 29.96 -25.39 9.49
CA GLY A 121 29.99 -25.10 8.07
C GLY A 121 29.89 -26.37 7.25
N ASN A 122 28.95 -26.35 6.29
CA ASN A 122 29.12 -26.86 4.93
C ASN A 122 27.80 -26.58 4.18
N THR A 123 27.72 -25.46 3.47
CA THR A 123 26.49 -25.02 2.79
C THR A 123 26.76 -24.78 1.31
N LYS A 124 26.52 -25.82 0.50
CA LYS A 124 26.29 -25.71 -0.94
C LYS A 124 24.99 -26.41 -1.30
N ASP A 125 23.89 -25.81 -0.84
CA ASP A 125 22.61 -25.82 -1.52
C ASP A 125 21.95 -24.50 -1.14
N THR A 126 22.33 -23.43 -1.85
CA THR A 126 21.81 -22.09 -1.66
C THR A 126 20.35 -22.08 -2.08
N GLN A 127 19.46 -22.54 -1.21
CA GLN A 127 18.04 -22.27 -1.32
C GLN A 127 17.89 -20.75 -1.20
N SER A 128 17.73 -20.07 -2.34
CA SER A 128 17.86 -18.62 -2.42
C SER A 128 16.87 -17.93 -1.49
N TRP A 129 17.39 -17.35 -0.41
CA TRP A 129 16.70 -16.43 0.48
C TRP A 129 16.00 -15.30 -0.28
N PHE A 130 16.39 -15.03 -1.53
CA PHE A 130 15.72 -14.11 -2.44
C PHE A 130 15.17 -14.88 -3.65
N SER A 131 13.86 -15.14 -3.64
CA SER A 131 13.13 -15.66 -4.81
C SER A 131 12.90 -14.54 -5.84
N LEU A 132 12.64 -14.90 -7.10
CA LEU A 132 12.16 -13.94 -8.11
C LEU A 132 10.93 -13.16 -7.62
N THR A 133 10.01 -13.86 -6.94
CA THR A 133 8.84 -13.26 -6.29
C THR A 133 9.22 -12.15 -5.32
N PHE A 134 10.28 -12.33 -4.52
CA PHE A 134 10.77 -11.30 -3.61
C PHE A 134 11.23 -10.06 -4.38
N TRP A 135 12.02 -10.22 -5.44
CA TRP A 135 12.52 -9.09 -6.23
C TRP A 135 11.42 -8.35 -6.99
N LEU A 136 10.40 -9.07 -7.47
CA LEU A 136 9.21 -8.46 -8.06
C LEU A 136 8.46 -7.61 -7.03
N PHE A 137 8.16 -8.16 -5.84
CA PHE A 137 7.55 -7.39 -4.77
C PHE A 137 8.42 -6.22 -4.34
N PHE A 138 9.73 -6.42 -4.23
CA PHE A 138 10.69 -5.39 -3.86
C PHE A 138 10.59 -4.23 -4.83
N TRP A 139 10.84 -4.44 -6.13
CA TRP A 139 10.88 -3.34 -7.09
C TRP A 139 9.52 -2.69 -7.35
N ILE A 140 8.44 -3.48 -7.42
CA ILE A 140 7.09 -2.94 -7.63
C ILE A 140 6.65 -2.13 -6.40
N PHE A 141 6.85 -2.66 -5.18
CA PHE A 141 6.52 -1.93 -3.96
C PHE A 141 7.38 -0.68 -3.82
N PHE A 142 8.67 -0.80 -4.10
CA PHE A 142 9.64 0.26 -3.96
C PHE A 142 9.32 1.45 -4.88
N LEU A 143 9.02 1.18 -6.15
CA LEU A 143 8.61 2.22 -7.10
C LEU A 143 7.25 2.79 -6.73
N SER A 144 6.26 1.92 -6.47
CA SER A 144 4.91 2.35 -6.13
C SER A 144 4.85 3.21 -4.87
N HIS A 145 5.52 2.79 -3.80
CA HIS A 145 5.55 3.49 -2.52
C HIS A 145 6.25 4.84 -2.68
N GLY A 146 7.41 4.87 -3.36
CA GLY A 146 8.13 6.11 -3.60
C GLY A 146 7.34 7.13 -4.41
N VAL A 147 6.65 6.70 -5.48
CA VAL A 147 5.79 7.57 -6.29
C VAL A 147 4.57 8.05 -5.47
N TYR A 148 3.94 7.15 -4.71
CA TYR A 148 2.77 7.48 -3.88
C TYR A 148 3.08 8.55 -2.83
N TRP A 149 4.13 8.36 -2.03
CA TRP A 149 4.52 9.33 -1.00
C TRP A 149 5.12 10.62 -1.57
N SER A 150 5.63 10.58 -2.80
CA SER A 150 6.04 11.80 -3.51
C SER A 150 4.85 12.63 -3.98
N SER A 151 3.77 11.98 -4.42
CA SER A 151 2.54 12.69 -4.82
C SER A 151 1.94 13.51 -3.67
N VAL A 152 2.01 13.03 -2.42
CA VAL A 152 1.59 13.80 -1.22
C VAL A 152 2.28 15.14 -1.18
N SER A 153 3.60 15.14 -1.33
CA SER A 153 4.41 16.36 -1.27
C SER A 153 4.02 17.35 -2.37
N GLN A 154 3.66 16.86 -3.56
CA GLN A 154 3.20 17.69 -4.67
C GLN A 154 1.82 18.27 -4.41
N VAL A 155 0.89 17.49 -3.86
CA VAL A 155 -0.44 17.97 -3.46
C VAL A 155 -0.29 19.03 -2.38
N GLU A 156 0.59 18.84 -1.39
CA GLU A 156 0.88 19.83 -0.34
C GLU A 156 1.44 21.13 -0.93
N ALA A 157 2.43 21.03 -1.82
CA ALA A 157 3.00 22.20 -2.51
C ALA A 157 1.96 22.94 -3.36
N ALA A 158 1.17 22.22 -4.16
CA ALA A 158 0.11 22.78 -5.00
C ALA A 158 -0.98 23.46 -4.16
N SER A 159 -1.32 22.88 -3.01
CA SER A 159 -2.28 23.44 -2.07
C SER A 159 -1.77 24.72 -1.44
N TYR A 160 -0.50 24.73 -1.00
CA TYR A 160 0.15 25.90 -0.44
C TYR A 160 0.21 27.05 -1.45
N GLN A 161 0.60 26.77 -2.69
CA GLN A 161 0.62 27.76 -3.77
C GLN A 161 -0.79 28.31 -4.08
N THR A 162 -1.81 27.45 -4.09
CA THR A 162 -3.21 27.85 -4.34
C THR A 162 -3.70 28.80 -3.24
N ILE A 163 -3.42 28.49 -1.97
CA ILE A 163 -3.80 29.33 -0.83
C ILE A 163 -3.06 30.67 -0.86
N LYS A 164 -1.73 30.64 -1.11
CA LYS A 164 -0.91 31.86 -1.21
C LYS A 164 -1.39 32.77 -2.35
N ARG A 165 -1.73 32.20 -3.51
CA ARG A 165 -2.24 32.95 -4.67
C ARG A 165 -3.60 33.59 -4.40
N LYS A 166 -4.49 32.91 -3.67
CA LYS A 166 -5.83 33.43 -3.34
C LYS A 166 -5.85 34.39 -2.14
N GLY A 167 -4.80 34.42 -1.32
CA GLY A 167 -4.74 35.23 -0.11
C GLY A 167 -5.79 34.85 0.95
N ARG A 168 -6.44 33.68 0.80
CA ARG A 168 -7.54 33.21 1.64
C ARG A 168 -7.43 31.69 1.85
N GLY A 169 -7.84 31.23 3.03
CA GLY A 169 -7.79 29.82 3.43
C GLY A 169 -6.54 29.47 4.25
N GLN A 170 -6.67 28.45 5.10
CA GLN A 170 -5.59 27.96 5.95
C GLN A 170 -5.13 26.59 5.45
N PHE A 171 -3.82 26.40 5.28
CA PHE A 171 -3.24 25.14 4.82
C PHE A 171 -3.61 23.97 5.73
N GLY A 172 -3.50 24.16 7.05
CA GLY A 172 -3.88 23.15 8.03
C GLY A 172 -5.31 22.66 7.87
N ARG A 173 -6.27 23.57 7.61
CA ARG A 173 -7.68 23.20 7.35
C ARG A 173 -7.87 22.39 6.08
N GLN A 174 -7.01 22.53 5.06
CA GLN A 174 -7.07 21.67 3.87
C GLN A 174 -6.55 20.27 4.18
N ARG A 175 -5.42 20.20 4.89
CA ARG A 175 -4.76 18.94 5.25
C ARG A 175 -5.62 18.08 6.19
N LEU A 176 -6.39 18.71 7.09
CA LEU A 176 -7.30 18.00 8.01
C LEU A 176 -8.32 17.12 7.29
N PHE A 177 -8.82 17.52 6.11
CA PHE A 177 -9.75 16.68 5.34
C PHE A 177 -9.14 15.33 4.94
N GLY A 178 -7.81 15.26 4.73
CA GLY A 178 -7.10 14.01 4.50
C GLY A 178 -7.15 13.08 5.73
N SER A 179 -6.90 13.60 6.93
CA SER A 179 -6.97 12.81 8.17
C SER A 179 -8.38 12.31 8.48
N VAL A 180 -9.41 13.12 8.19
CA VAL A 180 -10.81 12.71 8.31
C VAL A 180 -11.12 11.56 7.37
N GLY A 181 -10.71 11.65 6.09
CA GLY A 181 -10.86 10.57 5.11
C GLY A 181 -10.14 9.29 5.56
N PHE A 182 -8.87 9.40 5.95
CA PHE A 182 -8.11 8.25 6.47
C PHE A 182 -8.84 7.52 7.60
N SER A 183 -9.36 8.27 8.57
CA SER A 183 -10.01 7.70 9.75
C SER A 183 -11.29 6.95 9.36
N ILE A 184 -12.19 7.60 8.60
CA ILE A 184 -13.46 7.00 8.18
C ILE A 184 -13.20 5.74 7.35
N PHE A 185 -12.30 5.81 6.37
CA PHE A 185 -12.02 4.69 5.47
C PHE A 185 -11.19 3.58 6.12
N ALA A 186 -10.39 3.87 7.14
CA ALA A 186 -9.76 2.83 7.96
C ALA A 186 -10.83 1.96 8.64
N PHE A 187 -11.86 2.57 9.24
CA PHE A 187 -12.97 1.82 9.84
C PHE A 187 -13.81 1.08 8.80
N VAL A 188 -14.20 1.77 7.72
CA VAL A 188 -15.01 1.18 6.64
C VAL A 188 -14.28 0.00 6.01
N SER A 189 -12.98 0.15 5.71
CA SER A 189 -12.20 -0.92 5.11
C SER A 189 -12.02 -2.11 6.06
N GLY A 190 -11.82 -1.87 7.36
CA GLY A 190 -11.77 -2.92 8.37
C GLY A 190 -13.07 -3.72 8.42
N PHE A 191 -14.21 -3.04 8.54
CA PHE A 191 -15.52 -3.69 8.57
C PHE A 191 -15.83 -4.46 7.27
N ALA A 192 -15.50 -3.88 6.12
CA ALA A 192 -15.66 -4.54 4.82
C ALA A 192 -14.78 -5.80 4.71
N MET A 193 -13.55 -5.77 5.26
CA MET A 193 -12.68 -6.95 5.27
C MET A 193 -13.14 -8.02 6.26
N ASP A 194 -13.67 -7.64 7.42
CA ASP A 194 -14.22 -8.58 8.40
C ASP A 194 -15.45 -9.30 7.81
N THR A 195 -16.37 -8.56 7.21
CA THR A 195 -17.56 -9.12 6.55
C THR A 195 -17.19 -10.03 5.38
N PHE A 196 -16.24 -9.63 4.53
CA PHE A 196 -15.73 -10.47 3.45
C PHE A 196 -15.08 -11.76 3.98
N THR A 197 -14.30 -11.64 5.06
CA THR A 197 -13.65 -12.77 5.71
C THR A 197 -14.66 -13.76 6.26
N ASP A 198 -15.70 -13.29 6.93
CA ASP A 198 -16.72 -14.16 7.52
C ASP A 198 -17.63 -14.79 6.47
N TRP A 199 -17.97 -14.05 5.41
CA TRP A 199 -18.67 -14.59 4.25
C TRP A 199 -17.88 -15.73 3.59
N THR A 200 -16.58 -15.52 3.37
CA THR A 200 -15.68 -16.53 2.77
C THR A 200 -15.56 -17.77 3.66
N LYS A 201 -15.51 -17.60 4.98
CA LYS A 201 -15.52 -18.74 5.93
C LYS A 201 -16.83 -19.52 5.85
N ALA A 202 -17.98 -18.83 5.80
CA ALA A 202 -19.29 -19.47 5.74
C ALA A 202 -19.49 -20.28 4.45
N GLU A 203 -19.10 -19.73 3.29
CA GLU A 203 -19.17 -20.45 2.01
C GLU A 203 -18.31 -21.74 2.04
N ASN A 204 -17.08 -21.62 2.57
CA ASN A 204 -16.17 -22.76 2.66
C ASN A 204 -16.64 -23.82 3.68
N GLN A 205 -17.34 -23.43 4.75
CA GLN A 205 -17.96 -24.39 5.68
C GLN A 205 -19.14 -25.13 5.05
N GLY A 206 -19.95 -24.47 4.23
CA GLY A 206 -21.02 -25.11 3.44
C GLY A 206 -20.50 -26.10 2.40
N LYS A 207 -19.30 -25.86 1.84
CA LYS A 207 -18.60 -26.82 0.96
C LYS A 207 -17.89 -27.96 1.71
N ARG A 208 -17.52 -27.78 2.98
CA ARG A 208 -16.87 -28.81 3.80
C ARG A 208 -17.82 -29.91 4.28
N THR A 209 -19.13 -29.65 4.29
CA THR A 209 -20.16 -30.65 4.65
C THR A 209 -20.41 -31.67 3.54
N SER A 210 -19.88 -31.45 2.33
CA SER A 210 -20.00 -32.37 1.18
C SER A 210 -18.70 -33.07 0.76
N VAL A 211 -17.54 -32.69 1.31
CA VAL A 211 -16.24 -33.34 1.03
C VAL A 211 -15.43 -33.44 2.32
N GLU A 212 -15.38 -34.65 2.88
CA GLU A 212 -14.54 -34.98 4.02
C GLU A 212 -13.06 -35.02 3.59
N THR A 213 -12.19 -34.45 4.44
CA THR A 213 -10.72 -34.57 4.46
C THR A 213 -9.92 -33.75 3.43
N THR A 214 -9.47 -32.57 3.86
CA THR A 214 -8.02 -32.27 4.00
C THR A 214 -7.80 -30.93 4.72
N GLY A 215 -6.86 -30.93 5.66
CA GLY A 215 -6.55 -29.83 6.58
C GLY A 215 -5.87 -28.63 5.93
N ASN A 216 -6.52 -27.99 4.95
CA ASN A 216 -6.08 -26.69 4.47
C ASN A 216 -6.65 -25.61 5.40
N LYS A 217 -5.78 -24.85 6.06
CA LYS A 217 -6.18 -23.70 6.88
C LYS A 217 -6.91 -22.72 5.96
N THR A 218 -8.17 -22.40 6.27
CA THR A 218 -8.98 -21.41 5.55
C THR A 218 -8.20 -20.10 5.51
N LYS A 219 -7.74 -19.70 4.33
CA LYS A 219 -6.88 -18.53 4.15
C LYS A 219 -7.75 -17.40 3.60
N THR A 220 -7.86 -16.30 4.33
CA THR A 220 -8.64 -15.12 3.91
C THR A 220 -8.01 -14.49 2.67
N ASP A 221 -8.72 -14.28 1.57
CA ASP A 221 -8.11 -13.66 0.39
C ASP A 221 -7.94 -12.13 0.56
N TYR A 222 -6.72 -11.68 0.92
CA TYR A 222 -6.44 -10.24 1.08
C TYR A 222 -6.34 -9.47 -0.26
N SER A 223 -6.47 -10.15 -1.39
CA SER A 223 -6.57 -9.53 -2.72
C SER A 223 -7.74 -8.53 -2.83
N VAL A 224 -8.82 -8.74 -2.07
CA VAL A 224 -9.98 -7.83 -2.01
C VAL A 224 -9.61 -6.40 -1.65
N ALA A 225 -8.59 -6.21 -0.81
CA ALA A 225 -8.12 -4.88 -0.42
C ALA A 225 -7.61 -4.05 -1.63
N PHE A 226 -7.02 -4.70 -2.64
CA PHE A 226 -6.55 -4.02 -3.85
C PHE A 226 -7.72 -3.53 -4.71
N TYR A 227 -8.80 -4.29 -4.78
CA TYR A 227 -10.02 -3.88 -5.49
C TYR A 227 -10.74 -2.76 -4.73
N MET A 228 -10.83 -2.85 -3.41
CA MET A 228 -11.37 -1.76 -2.58
C MET A 228 -10.56 -0.47 -2.77
N PHE A 229 -9.24 -0.56 -2.83
CA PHE A 229 -8.39 0.59 -3.12
C PHE A 229 -8.71 1.22 -4.48
N LEU A 230 -8.84 0.41 -5.54
CA LEU A 230 -9.18 0.89 -6.88
C LEU A 230 -10.57 1.53 -6.96
N THR A 231 -11.55 1.07 -6.18
CA THR A 231 -12.88 1.70 -6.19
C THR A 231 -12.90 3.11 -5.60
N PHE A 232 -11.86 3.51 -4.87
CA PHE A 232 -11.76 4.80 -4.20
C PHE A 232 -10.70 5.75 -4.79
N MET A 233 -9.98 5.31 -5.84
CA MET A 233 -8.97 6.09 -6.58
C MET A 233 -9.49 6.49 -7.96
#